data_AF-A0A381T9D8-F1
#
_entry.id   AF-A0A381T9D8-F1
#
_cell.length_a   1.000
_cell.length_b   1.000
_cell.length_c   1.000
_cell.angle_alpha   90.00
_cell.angle_beta   90.00
_cell.angle_gamma   90.00
#
_symmetry.space_group_name_H-M   'P 1'
#
loop_
_entity.id
_entity.type
_entity.pdbx_description
1 polymer ?
#
loop_
_entity_poly.entity_id
_entity_poly.type
_entity_poly.pdbx_seq_one_letter_code
_entity_poly.pdbx_strand_id
1 'polypeptide(L)'
;MCDTLRHRGPDDHGVVNLPMSASPSRGVAAALGNRRLSIIDVAGGYQPIGNEDGTIWASFNGEIYNFVELRERLIQEGHRFVTRSDTEVVVHAYEQWGDSFL
;
A
#
# COMPACT_ATOMS: atom_id res chain seq x y z
N MET A 1 -15.05 -11.60 2.64
CA MET A 1 -15.38 -10.26 3.17
C MET A 1 -15.24 -9.18 2.11
N CYS A 2 -14.09 -9.05 1.44
CA CYS A 2 -13.88 -8.01 0.42
C CYS A 2 -14.87 -8.07 -0.76
N ASP A 3 -15.47 -9.23 -1.06
CA ASP A 3 -16.39 -9.42 -2.19
C ASP A 3 -17.66 -8.58 -2.07
N THR A 4 -18.14 -8.29 -0.86
CA THR A 4 -19.30 -7.42 -0.64
C THR A 4 -19.03 -5.97 -1.06
N LEU A 5 -17.75 -5.58 -1.14
CA LEU A 5 -17.29 -4.26 -1.57
C LEU A 5 -16.93 -4.21 -3.07
N ARG A 6 -17.19 -5.26 -3.86
CA ARG A 6 -16.84 -5.30 -5.29
C ARG A 6 -17.38 -4.11 -6.07
N HIS A 7 -18.55 -3.59 -5.71
CA HIS A 7 -19.16 -2.42 -6.36
C HIS A 7 -18.33 -1.12 -6.22
N ARG A 8 -17.41 -1.05 -5.23
CA ARG A 8 -16.50 0.10 -5.04
C ARG A 8 -15.17 -0.05 -5.79
N GLY A 9 -14.85 -1.26 -6.23
CA GLY A 9 -13.59 -1.58 -6.89
C GLY A 9 -13.75 -2.85 -7.71
N PRO A 10 -14.37 -2.75 -8.90
CA PRO A 10 -14.71 -3.90 -9.71
C PRO A 10 -13.52 -4.46 -10.50
N ASP A 11 -12.46 -3.66 -10.66
CA ASP A 11 -11.37 -3.96 -11.59
C ASP A 11 -10.39 -4.98 -10.99
N ASP A 12 -10.14 -4.91 -9.68
CA ASP A 12 -9.19 -5.81 -9.04
C ASP A 12 -9.41 -5.99 -7.52
N HIS A 13 -8.70 -6.95 -6.92
CA HIS A 13 -8.72 -7.27 -5.50
C HIS A 13 -7.43 -7.90 -5.02
N GLY A 14 -7.13 -7.68 -3.74
CA GLY A 14 -5.99 -8.31 -3.08
C GLY A 14 -6.22 -8.49 -1.60
N VAL A 15 -5.51 -9.46 -1.03
CA VAL A 15 -5.47 -9.71 0.42
C VAL A 15 -4.03 -10.07 0.78
N VAL A 16 -3.50 -9.44 1.82
CA VAL A 16 -2.23 -9.83 2.46
C VAL A 16 -2.49 -10.24 3.90
N ASN A 17 -1.90 -11.37 4.31
CA ASN A 17 -1.93 -11.85 5.68
C ASN A 17 -0.63 -11.46 6.36
N LEU A 18 -0.72 -10.70 7.45
CA LEU A 18 0.41 -10.21 8.23
C LEU A 18 0.69 -11.19 9.38
N PRO A 19 1.92 -11.69 9.54
CA PRO A 19 2.25 -12.69 10.56
C PRO A 19 2.30 -12.10 11.99
N MET A 20 2.03 -12.91 13.04
CA MET A 20 2.07 -12.45 14.46
C MET A 20 3.45 -12.00 14.96
N SER A 21 4.51 -12.26 14.20
CA SER A 21 5.89 -11.89 14.49
C SER A 21 6.70 -12.05 13.21
N ALA A 22 7.92 -11.49 13.15
CA ALA A 22 8.89 -11.77 12.07
C ALA A 22 9.25 -13.28 11.94
N SER A 23 8.76 -14.14 12.85
CA SER A 23 8.88 -15.59 12.75
C SER A 23 7.71 -16.22 11.97
N PRO A 24 7.95 -16.85 10.81
CA PRO A 24 6.90 -17.43 9.94
C PRO A 24 6.09 -18.58 10.55
N SER A 25 6.51 -19.13 11.69
CA SER A 25 5.94 -20.34 12.29
C SER A 25 4.75 -20.10 13.23
N ARG A 26 4.41 -18.83 13.51
CA ARG A 26 3.37 -18.46 14.49
C ARG A 26 2.16 -17.76 13.85
N GLY A 27 1.50 -18.39 12.88
CA GLY A 27 0.16 -17.97 12.42
C GLY A 27 0.03 -16.53 11.90
N VAL A 28 -1.22 -16.09 11.68
CA VAL A 28 -1.57 -14.76 11.14
C VAL A 28 -2.01 -13.84 12.28
N ALA A 29 -1.41 -12.65 12.40
CA ALA A 29 -1.84 -11.60 13.33
C ALA A 29 -3.03 -10.81 12.80
N ALA A 30 -2.96 -10.45 11.52
CA ALA A 30 -3.95 -9.59 10.87
C ALA A 30 -4.01 -9.89 9.37
N ALA A 31 -5.09 -9.45 8.72
CA ALA A 31 -5.21 -9.48 7.27
C ALA A 31 -5.67 -8.11 6.76
N LEU A 32 -5.05 -7.62 5.69
CA LEU A 32 -5.49 -6.44 4.96
C LEU A 32 -6.07 -6.88 3.62
N GLY A 33 -7.16 -6.26 3.20
CA GLY A 33 -7.78 -6.52 1.91
C GLY A 33 -8.16 -5.24 1.18
N ASN A 34 -8.25 -5.31 -0.14
CA ASN A 34 -8.61 -4.19 -1.01
C ASN A 34 -9.55 -4.63 -2.13
N ARG A 35 -10.44 -3.72 -2.54
CA ARG A 35 -11.17 -3.76 -3.82
C ARG A 35 -10.82 -2.49 -4.56
N ARG A 36 -10.25 -2.64 -5.76
CA ARG A 36 -9.64 -1.54 -6.48
C ARG A 36 -10.49 -1.11 -7.67
N LEU A 37 -10.73 0.20 -7.74
CA LEU A 37 -11.08 0.89 -8.96
C LEU A 37 -9.78 1.49 -9.51
N SER A 38 -9.39 1.10 -10.71
CA SER A 38 -8.06 1.36 -11.25
C SER A 38 -8.04 2.71 -11.98
N ILE A 39 -7.48 3.74 -11.34
CA ILE A 39 -7.40 5.11 -11.90
C ILE A 39 -5.94 5.48 -12.20
N ILE A 40 -5.10 5.55 -11.16
CA ILE A 40 -3.67 5.84 -11.27
C ILE A 40 -2.88 4.53 -11.28
N ASP A 41 -1.93 4.41 -12.21
CA ASP A 41 -1.13 3.21 -12.47
C ASP A 41 -2.00 1.94 -12.63
N VAL A 42 -2.87 1.94 -13.65
CA VAL A 42 -3.85 0.87 -13.88
C VAL A 42 -3.21 -0.52 -13.88
N ALA A 43 -2.02 -0.67 -14.46
CA ALA A 43 -1.36 -1.97 -14.64
C ALA A 43 -0.51 -2.41 -13.44
N GLY A 44 -0.02 -1.48 -12.60
CA GLY A 44 0.96 -1.77 -11.54
C GLY A 44 0.52 -1.44 -10.12
N GLY A 45 -0.54 -0.65 -9.93
CA GLY A 45 -1.00 -0.16 -8.62
C GLY A 45 -1.81 -1.15 -7.78
N TYR A 46 -1.42 -2.43 -7.78
CA TYR A 46 -2.05 -3.49 -7.00
C TYR A 46 -2.04 -3.16 -5.50
N GLN A 47 -3.12 -3.53 -4.80
CA GLN A 47 -3.27 -3.30 -3.36
C GLN A 47 -3.80 -4.55 -2.65
N PRO A 48 -3.44 -4.78 -1.37
CA PRO A 48 -2.58 -3.95 -0.51
C PRO A 48 -1.14 -3.82 -1.01
N ILE A 49 -0.51 -2.66 -0.81
CA ILE A 49 0.85 -2.37 -1.24
C ILE A 49 1.81 -2.46 -0.05
N GLY A 50 3.00 -2.99 -0.27
CA GLY A 50 4.06 -3.08 0.74
C GLY A 50 5.22 -2.14 0.41
N ASN A 51 6.02 -1.77 1.41
CA ASN A 51 7.33 -1.18 1.19
C ASN A 51 8.33 -2.23 0.65
N GLU A 52 9.57 -1.84 0.41
CA GLU A 52 10.59 -2.62 -0.31
C GLU A 52 10.92 -3.97 0.32
N ASP A 53 10.87 -4.04 1.65
CA ASP A 53 11.16 -5.23 2.42
C ASP A 53 9.91 -5.96 2.92
N GLY A 54 8.72 -5.43 2.60
CA GLY A 54 7.43 -6.01 2.95
C GLY A 54 7.14 -6.01 4.46
N THR A 55 7.77 -5.11 5.22
CA THR A 55 7.50 -4.97 6.67
C THR A 55 6.35 -4.00 6.96
N ILE A 56 6.08 -3.05 6.06
CA ILE A 56 5.00 -2.07 6.15
C ILE A 56 4.04 -2.28 4.98
N TRP A 57 2.74 -2.29 5.25
CA TRP A 57 1.69 -2.49 4.25
C TRP A 57 0.55 -1.49 4.40
N ALA A 58 -0.01 -1.05 3.28
CA ALA A 58 -1.18 -0.17 3.24
C ALA A 58 -2.28 -0.70 2.31
N SER A 59 -3.53 -0.47 2.71
CA SER A 59 -4.71 -0.56 1.85
C SER A 59 -5.40 0.80 1.90
N PHE A 60 -5.53 1.46 0.75
CA PHE A 60 -5.98 2.84 0.67
C PHE A 60 -7.14 2.99 -0.33
N ASN A 61 -8.07 3.88 0.00
CA ASN A 61 -9.18 4.25 -0.86
C ASN A 61 -9.25 5.77 -0.93
N GLY A 62 -8.74 6.35 -2.01
CA GLY A 62 -8.64 7.80 -2.21
C GLY A 62 -7.62 8.12 -3.29
N GLU A 63 -7.25 9.39 -3.37
CA GLU A 63 -6.22 9.91 -4.26
C GLU A 63 -5.30 10.88 -3.48
N ILE A 64 -3.99 10.72 -3.61
CA ILE A 64 -3.00 11.63 -3.03
C ILE A 64 -2.52 12.58 -4.13
N TYR A 65 -3.02 13.81 -4.14
CA TYR A 65 -2.79 14.73 -5.25
C TYR A 65 -1.33 15.19 -5.39
N ASN A 66 -0.60 15.33 -4.28
CA ASN A 66 0.80 15.74 -4.25
C ASN A 66 1.79 14.56 -4.23
N PHE A 67 1.37 13.38 -4.72
CA PHE A 67 2.18 12.18 -4.67
C PHE A 67 3.45 12.27 -5.53
N VAL A 68 3.46 13.10 -6.58
CA VAL A 68 4.61 13.26 -7.46
C VAL A 68 5.76 13.92 -6.69
N GLU A 69 5.50 15.07 -6.06
CA GLU A 69 6.48 15.80 -5.26
C GLU A 69 6.90 15.00 -4.03
N LEU A 70 5.94 14.30 -3.41
CA LEU A 70 6.22 13.46 -2.26
C LEU A 70 7.11 12.26 -2.61
N ARG A 71 6.84 11.61 -3.76
CA ARG A 71 7.67 10.52 -4.28
C ARG A 71 9.09 10.99 -4.55
N GLU A 72 9.27 12.14 -5.19
CA GLU A 72 10.60 12.70 -5.46
C GLU A 72 11.38 12.94 -4.16
N ARG A 73 10.73 13.50 -3.14
CA ARG A 73 11.34 13.69 -1.82
C ARG A 73 11.72 12.36 -1.19
N LEU A 74 10.84 11.36 -1.19
CA LEU A 74 11.12 10.05 -0.59
C LEU A 74 12.24 9.30 -1.34
N ILE A 75 12.33 9.44 -2.66
CA ILE A 75 13.46 8.91 -3.43
C ILE A 75 14.79 9.56 -3.00
N GLN A 76 14.79 10.88 -2.74
CA GLN A 76 15.98 11.58 -2.23
C GLN A 76 16.38 11.12 -0.82
N GLU A 77 15.40 10.70 -0.01
CA GLU A 77 15.61 10.10 1.31
C GLU A 77 16.03 8.61 1.25
N GLY A 78 16.08 8.01 0.05
CA GLY A 78 16.62 6.67 -0.18
C GLY A 78 15.58 5.56 -0.46
N HIS A 79 14.30 5.89 -0.52
CA HIS A 79 13.21 4.94 -0.81
C HIS A 79 13.20 4.53 -2.29
N ARG A 80 12.83 3.28 -2.56
CA ARG A 80 12.71 2.68 -3.89
C ARG A 80 11.28 2.23 -4.15
N PHE A 81 10.63 2.95 -5.05
CA PHE A 81 9.29 2.66 -5.49
C PHE A 81 9.29 1.60 -6.62
N VAL A 82 8.35 0.67 -6.57
CA VAL A 82 8.13 -0.38 -7.56
C VAL A 82 6.87 -0.15 -8.41
N THR A 83 5.97 0.74 -7.99
CA THR A 83 4.78 1.14 -8.74
C THR A 83 4.84 2.62 -9.13
N ARG A 84 3.85 3.10 -9.88
CA ARG A 84 3.58 4.54 -10.10
C ARG A 84 2.29 4.97 -9.41
N SER A 85 1.75 4.11 -8.53
CA SER A 85 0.56 4.39 -7.75
C SER A 85 0.84 5.51 -6.75
N ASP A 86 -0.13 6.40 -6.59
CA ASP A 86 -0.13 7.41 -5.54
C ASP A 86 -0.13 6.76 -4.15
N THR A 87 -0.78 5.60 -4.00
CA THR A 87 -0.86 4.87 -2.72
C THR A 87 0.51 4.46 -2.17
N GLU A 88 1.50 4.20 -3.02
CA GLU A 88 2.81 3.73 -2.59
C GLU A 88 3.55 4.77 -1.74
N VAL A 89 3.26 6.07 -1.93
CA VAL A 89 3.89 7.11 -1.10
C VAL A 89 3.50 6.98 0.37
N VAL A 90 2.36 6.35 0.69
CA VAL A 90 1.89 6.18 2.07
C VAL A 90 2.81 5.25 2.85
N VAL A 91 3.20 4.11 2.26
CA VAL A 91 4.05 3.14 2.97
C VAL A 91 5.43 3.72 3.23
N HIS A 92 6.02 4.41 2.25
CA HIS A 92 7.33 5.04 2.39
C HIS A 92 7.30 6.30 3.28
N ALA A 93 6.23 7.10 3.23
CA ALA A 93 6.10 8.26 4.12
C ALA A 93 5.95 7.84 5.58
N TYR A 94 5.17 6.79 5.85
CA TYR A 94 5.07 6.20 7.18
C TYR A 94 6.40 5.58 7.63
N GLU A 95 7.10 4.87 6.75
CA GLU A 95 8.43 4.34 7.04
C GLU A 95 9.43 5.44 7.41
N GLN A 96 9.40 6.56 6.69
CA GLN A 96 10.33 7.68 6.89
C GLN A 96 10.01 8.51 8.15
N TRP A 97 8.74 8.84 8.39
CA TRP A 97 8.34 9.84 9.38
C TRP A 97 7.43 9.30 10.49
N GLY A 98 7.09 8.02 10.47
CA GLY A 98 6.13 7.42 11.41
C GLY A 98 4.81 8.19 11.37
N ASP A 99 4.16 8.34 12.51
CA ASP A 99 2.85 9.02 12.62
C ASP A 99 2.90 10.53 12.28
N SER A 100 4.08 11.13 12.15
CA SER A 100 4.22 12.56 11.82
C SER A 100 4.10 12.88 10.32
N PHE A 101 3.78 11.88 9.49
CA PHE A 101 3.64 12.07 8.05
C PHE A 101 2.30 12.69 7.60
N LEU A 102 1.32 12.75 8.51
CA LEU A 102 -0.03 13.29 8.28
C LEU A 102 -0.14 14.81 8.52
#